data_AF-A0A1W6KW44-F1
#
_entry.id   AF-A0A1W6KW44-F1
#
_cell.length_a   1.000
_cell.length_b   1.000
_cell.length_c   1.000
_cell.angle_alpha   90.00
_cell.angle_beta   90.00
_cell.angle_gamma   90.00
#
_symmetry.space_group_name_H-M   'P 1'
#
loop_
_entity.id
_entity.type
_entity.pdbx_description
1 polymer ?
#
loop_
_entity_poly.entity_id
_entity_poly.type
_entity_poly.pdbx_seq_one_letter_code
_entity_poly.pdbx_strand_id
1 'polypeptide(L)'
;MDGKFESYDAEQRAMIDWLTGRSPDARHAIAEDLNFDFAEDVFEWILTQPDCDLATAASYFWRAGPLERLEHPDTFEEDNLTLKRLVDRVNAGFYSRSEIYYGGQELWEGEDVCSWTVAEAEGLREFARAHGASNLPWTLPEALVPPFGHRAARISDEEDPLKSEELRKLFAGLGTGSELIPASLKADQPPKGMPQPAQQLTVGKRIARLSNSAFRPLYLYLAFVAAGWGLIYVFDAPRLAYPVMIICCLRFGRMTFGMVRSGMNRKAENRAAR
;
A
#
# COMPACT_ATOMS: atom_id res chain seq x y z
N MET A 1 26.06 -5.81 -21.60
CA MET A 1 24.96 -5.18 -20.84
C MET A 1 25.38 -5.20 -19.37
N ASP A 2 26.57 -4.70 -19.04
CA ASP A 2 27.31 -5.27 -17.89
C ASP A 2 27.44 -4.31 -16.70
N GLY A 3 26.99 -3.06 -16.82
CA GLY A 3 27.07 -2.06 -15.74
C GLY A 3 25.75 -1.81 -14.98
N LYS A 4 24.62 -2.36 -15.45
CA LYS A 4 23.30 -2.08 -14.84
C LYS A 4 23.08 -2.86 -13.53
N PHE A 5 23.57 -4.09 -13.47
CA PHE A 5 23.45 -4.94 -12.28
C PHE A 5 24.47 -4.57 -11.19
N GLU A 6 25.67 -4.11 -11.55
CA GLU A 6 26.65 -3.62 -10.57
C GLU A 6 26.18 -2.35 -9.84
N SER A 7 25.39 -1.49 -10.49
CA SER A 7 24.76 -0.32 -9.87
C SER A 7 23.70 -0.72 -8.84
N TYR A 8 22.90 -1.74 -9.16
CA TYR A 8 21.80 -2.21 -8.33
C TYR A 8 22.28 -2.76 -6.98
N ASP A 9 23.28 -3.63 -6.99
CA ASP A 9 23.85 -4.15 -5.74
C ASP A 9 24.51 -3.05 -4.91
N ALA A 10 25.12 -2.06 -5.56
CA ALA A 10 25.74 -0.93 -4.88
C ALA A 10 24.69 0.00 -4.24
N GLU A 11 23.56 0.23 -4.90
CA GLU A 11 22.44 1.04 -4.40
C GLU A 11 21.77 0.39 -3.19
N GLN A 12 21.50 -0.93 -3.27
CA GLN A 12 20.95 -1.68 -2.13
C GLN A 12 21.92 -1.71 -0.94
N ARG A 13 23.21 -1.93 -1.19
CA ARG A 13 24.25 -1.85 -0.13
C ARG A 13 24.32 -0.47 0.48
N ALA A 14 24.29 0.60 -0.33
CA ALA A 14 24.32 1.96 0.19
C ALA A 14 23.13 2.27 1.10
N MET A 15 21.93 1.79 0.76
CA MET A 15 20.76 1.92 1.63
C MET A 15 20.89 1.10 2.92
N ILE A 16 21.36 -0.15 2.84
CA ILE A 16 21.61 -0.99 4.02
C ILE A 16 22.65 -0.34 4.94
N ASP A 17 23.74 0.17 4.39
CA ASP A 17 24.79 0.86 5.14
C ASP A 17 24.23 2.11 5.82
N TRP A 18 23.38 2.88 5.15
CA TRP A 18 22.73 4.06 5.72
C TRP A 18 21.75 3.69 6.86
N LEU A 19 21.01 2.59 6.71
CA LEU A 19 20.09 2.07 7.73
C LEU A 19 20.81 1.41 8.91
N THR A 20 22.09 1.06 8.75
CA THR A 20 22.86 0.39 9.80
C THR A 20 23.04 1.33 11.01
N GLY A 21 22.62 0.85 12.18
CA GLY A 21 22.64 1.63 13.42
C GLY A 21 21.45 2.58 13.60
N ARG A 22 20.51 2.62 12.66
CA ARG A 22 19.25 3.37 12.79
C ARG A 22 18.20 2.60 13.58
N SER A 23 17.28 3.35 14.18
CA SER A 23 16.25 2.77 15.04
C SER A 23 15.27 1.88 14.26
N PRO A 24 14.54 0.96 14.93
CA PRO A 24 13.42 0.25 14.32
C PRO A 24 12.37 1.18 13.69
N ASP A 25 12.12 2.33 14.31
CA ASP A 25 11.18 3.34 13.82
C ASP A 25 11.63 3.95 12.48
N ALA A 26 12.92 4.29 12.37
CA ALA A 26 13.50 4.77 11.13
C ALA A 26 13.43 3.70 10.03
N ARG A 27 13.82 2.46 10.33
CA ARG A 27 13.71 1.34 9.37
C ARG A 27 12.28 1.10 8.92
N HIS A 28 11.31 1.19 9.83
CA HIS A 28 9.89 1.10 9.50
C HIS A 28 9.47 2.22 8.53
N ALA A 29 9.75 3.48 8.88
CA ALA A 29 9.38 4.62 8.04
C ALA A 29 10.00 4.54 6.63
N ILE A 30 11.27 4.16 6.53
CA ILE A 30 11.93 3.97 5.24
C ILE A 30 11.31 2.82 4.45
N ALA A 31 10.98 1.71 5.10
CA ALA A 31 10.37 0.56 4.44
C ALA A 31 9.02 0.88 3.78
N GLU A 32 8.24 1.82 4.33
CA GLU A 32 6.98 2.28 3.74
C GLU A 32 7.20 2.95 2.37
N ASP A 33 8.29 3.69 2.19
CA ASP A 33 8.57 4.45 0.96
C ASP A 33 9.48 3.72 -0.04
N LEU A 34 10.11 2.62 0.37
CA LEU A 34 10.97 1.83 -0.51
C LEU A 34 10.17 1.24 -1.68
N ASN A 35 10.75 1.30 -2.88
CA ASN A 35 10.17 0.66 -4.05
C ASN A 35 10.21 -0.86 -3.87
N PHE A 36 9.03 -1.46 -3.81
CA PHE A 36 8.88 -2.90 -3.58
C PHE A 36 9.61 -3.77 -4.60
N ASP A 37 9.66 -3.32 -5.86
CA ASP A 37 10.21 -4.10 -6.98
C ASP A 37 11.75 -3.98 -7.10
N PHE A 38 12.39 -3.07 -6.35
CA PHE A 38 13.82 -2.73 -6.52
C PHE A 38 14.62 -2.69 -5.21
N ALA A 39 14.00 -2.99 -4.07
CA ALA A 39 14.65 -2.92 -2.76
C ALA A 39 14.58 -4.26 -2.00
N GLU A 40 14.58 -5.39 -2.72
CA GLU A 40 14.37 -6.72 -2.14
C GLU A 40 15.39 -7.06 -1.05
N ASP A 41 16.69 -6.85 -1.28
CA ASP A 41 17.73 -7.14 -0.29
C ASP A 41 17.64 -6.18 0.90
N VAL A 42 17.21 -4.93 0.66
CA VAL A 42 16.97 -3.98 1.74
C VAL A 42 15.81 -4.45 2.61
N PHE A 43 14.72 -4.94 2.03
CA PHE A 43 13.60 -5.52 2.79
C PHE A 43 14.02 -6.76 3.58
N GLU A 44 14.69 -7.72 2.95
CA GLU A 44 15.13 -8.93 3.64
C GLU A 44 16.11 -8.57 4.77
N TRP A 45 16.99 -7.59 4.56
CA TRP A 45 17.85 -7.09 5.63
C TRP A 45 17.04 -6.46 6.77
N ILE A 46 16.07 -5.57 6.50
CA ILE A 46 15.23 -4.95 7.53
C ILE A 46 14.43 -6.01 8.32
N LEU A 47 13.85 -6.99 7.61
CA LEU A 47 12.98 -8.03 8.18
C LEU A 47 13.73 -9.06 9.03
N THR A 48 15.06 -9.11 8.92
CA THR A 48 15.94 -10.01 9.69
C THR A 48 16.60 -9.32 10.88
N GLN A 49 16.32 -8.04 11.11
CA GLN A 49 16.86 -7.33 12.27
C GLN A 49 16.19 -7.81 13.56
N PRO A 50 16.97 -8.05 14.64
CA PRO A 50 16.45 -8.65 15.88
C PRO A 50 15.45 -7.76 16.62
N ASP A 51 15.49 -6.46 16.37
CA ASP A 51 14.60 -5.44 16.93
C ASP A 51 13.56 -4.93 15.92
N CYS A 52 13.37 -5.66 14.81
CA CYS A 52 12.35 -5.35 13.80
C CYS A 52 10.95 -5.40 14.43
N ASP A 53 10.16 -4.36 14.19
CA ASP A 53 8.79 -4.28 14.69
C ASP A 53 7.84 -5.12 13.83
N LEU A 54 6.88 -5.78 14.48
CA LEU A 54 5.82 -6.55 13.84
C LEU A 54 5.03 -5.70 12.82
N ALA A 55 4.90 -4.38 13.04
CA ALA A 55 4.28 -3.47 12.08
C ALA A 55 5.02 -3.43 10.74
N THR A 56 6.35 -3.49 10.76
CA THR A 56 7.18 -3.51 9.54
C THR A 56 7.01 -4.82 8.79
N ALA A 57 6.99 -5.94 9.52
CA ALA A 57 6.72 -7.25 8.93
C ALA A 57 5.31 -7.34 8.33
N ALA A 58 4.30 -6.80 9.01
CA ALA A 58 2.94 -6.77 8.51
C ALA A 58 2.80 -5.88 7.28
N SER A 59 3.41 -4.69 7.28
CA SER A 59 3.40 -3.81 6.11
C SER A 59 3.98 -4.52 4.88
N TYR A 60 5.14 -5.16 5.00
CA TYR A 60 5.72 -5.93 3.90
C TYR A 60 4.80 -7.08 3.47
N PHE A 61 4.28 -7.87 4.42
CA PHE A 61 3.42 -9.01 4.14
C PHE A 61 2.18 -8.63 3.33
N TRP A 62 1.48 -7.56 3.74
CA TRP A 62 0.28 -7.12 3.04
C TRP A 62 0.60 -6.45 1.71
N ARG A 63 1.64 -5.60 1.65
CA ARG A 63 2.06 -4.93 0.42
C ARG A 63 2.54 -5.90 -0.66
N ALA A 64 3.05 -7.06 -0.26
CA ALA A 64 3.33 -8.12 -1.19
C ALA A 64 2.07 -8.44 -2.01
N GLY A 65 0.91 -8.65 -1.38
CA GLY A 65 -0.27 -9.24 -2.01
C GLY A 65 -0.30 -10.75 -1.75
N PRO A 66 -0.50 -11.17 -0.49
CA PRO A 66 -0.38 -12.56 -0.08
C PRO A 66 -1.44 -13.46 -0.73
N LEU A 67 -2.68 -12.98 -0.91
CA LEU A 67 -3.72 -13.82 -1.52
C LEU A 67 -3.40 -14.15 -2.98
N GLU A 68 -2.99 -13.14 -3.76
CA GLU A 68 -2.61 -13.32 -5.17
C GLU A 68 -1.45 -14.33 -5.33
N ARG A 69 -0.51 -14.32 -4.38
CA ARG A 69 0.61 -15.26 -4.32
C ARG A 69 0.20 -16.71 -4.11
N LEU A 70 -0.85 -16.95 -3.30
CA LEU A 70 -1.41 -18.29 -3.13
C LEU A 70 -2.30 -18.72 -4.31
N GLU A 71 -3.01 -17.78 -4.95
CA GLU A 71 -3.86 -18.07 -6.13
C GLU A 71 -3.04 -18.39 -7.38
N HIS A 72 -1.82 -17.84 -7.49
CA HIS A 72 -0.96 -17.96 -8.67
C HIS A 72 0.50 -18.34 -8.30
N PRO A 73 0.73 -19.52 -7.68
CA PRO A 73 2.03 -19.86 -7.11
C PRO A 73 3.17 -19.93 -8.15
N ASP A 74 2.88 -20.39 -9.37
CA ASP A 74 3.86 -20.53 -10.46
C ASP A 74 4.37 -19.18 -10.98
N THR A 75 3.62 -18.09 -10.78
CA THR A 75 3.99 -16.74 -11.25
C THR A 75 4.97 -16.06 -10.29
N PHE A 76 4.98 -16.47 -9.02
CA PHE A 76 5.64 -15.75 -7.93
C PHE A 76 6.55 -16.67 -7.09
N GLU A 77 7.21 -17.64 -7.72
CA GLU A 77 7.95 -18.69 -7.01
C GLU A 77 9.00 -18.13 -6.02
N GLU A 78 9.82 -17.16 -6.44
CA GLU A 78 10.84 -16.53 -5.60
C GLU A 78 10.23 -15.67 -4.47
N ASP A 79 9.30 -14.78 -4.80
CA ASP A 79 8.54 -13.99 -3.83
C ASP A 79 7.81 -14.84 -2.78
N ASN A 80 7.31 -16.00 -3.19
CA ASN A 80 6.65 -16.96 -2.30
C ASN A 80 7.62 -17.53 -1.27
N LEU A 81 8.90 -17.70 -1.61
CA LEU A 81 9.93 -18.09 -0.64
C LEU A 81 10.16 -16.98 0.39
N THR A 82 10.21 -15.72 -0.03
CA THR A 82 10.39 -14.58 0.87
C THR A 82 9.20 -14.42 1.82
N LEU A 83 7.96 -14.49 1.31
CA LEU A 83 6.77 -14.51 2.18
C LEU A 83 6.74 -15.71 3.12
N LYS A 84 7.09 -16.91 2.63
CA LYS A 84 7.16 -18.09 3.47
C LYS A 84 8.15 -17.89 4.63
N ARG A 85 9.35 -17.38 4.36
CA ARG A 85 10.36 -17.09 5.39
C ARG A 85 9.85 -16.09 6.42
N LEU A 86 9.17 -15.03 5.98
CA LEU A 86 8.55 -14.06 6.87
C LEU A 86 7.50 -14.73 7.77
N VAL A 87 6.58 -15.52 7.18
CA VAL A 87 5.56 -16.26 7.92
C VAL A 87 6.18 -17.21 8.95
N ASP A 88 7.23 -17.94 8.56
CA ASP A 88 7.96 -18.84 9.46
C ASP A 88 8.57 -18.05 10.64
N ARG A 89 9.17 -16.87 10.41
CA ARG A 89 9.70 -15.99 11.46
C ARG A 89 8.60 -15.50 12.41
N VAL A 90 7.45 -15.09 11.87
CA VAL A 90 6.30 -14.64 12.69
C VAL A 90 5.79 -15.78 13.57
N ASN A 91 5.58 -16.96 12.99
CA ASN A 91 5.09 -18.13 13.73
C ASN A 91 6.10 -18.62 14.79
N ALA A 92 7.40 -18.41 14.55
CA ALA A 92 8.45 -18.68 15.54
C ALA A 92 8.55 -17.61 16.65
N GLY A 93 7.76 -16.53 16.59
CA GLY A 93 7.79 -15.44 17.56
C GLY A 93 9.02 -14.54 17.44
N PHE A 94 9.65 -14.47 16.26
CA PHE A 94 10.86 -13.66 16.03
C PHE A 94 10.63 -12.16 16.30
N TYR A 95 9.50 -11.64 15.84
CA TYR A 95 9.11 -10.23 16.00
C TYR A 95 8.51 -10.00 17.38
N SER A 96 9.37 -9.84 18.38
CA SER A 96 8.95 -9.61 19.78
C SER A 96 8.43 -8.19 20.03
N ARG A 97 8.83 -7.23 19.19
CA ARG A 97 8.44 -5.83 19.28
C ARG A 97 7.16 -5.56 18.47
N SER A 98 6.17 -4.91 19.08
CA SER A 98 4.91 -4.49 18.43
C SER A 98 4.45 -3.16 19.02
N GLU A 99 5.25 -2.12 18.81
CA GLU A 99 4.97 -0.79 19.35
C GLU A 99 4.34 0.13 18.32
N ILE A 100 4.86 0.06 17.09
CA ILE A 100 4.41 0.90 15.99
C ILE A 100 2.99 0.48 15.61
N TYR A 101 2.10 1.46 15.57
CA TYR A 101 0.71 1.24 15.21
C TYR A 101 0.61 0.86 13.73
N TYR A 102 -0.07 -0.24 13.47
CA TYR A 102 -0.37 -0.71 12.12
C TYR A 102 -1.87 -1.00 12.01
N GLY A 103 -2.56 -0.21 11.18
CA GLY A 103 -3.98 -0.40 10.88
C GLY A 103 -4.25 -1.01 9.50
N GLY A 104 -3.22 -1.37 8.73
CA GLY A 104 -3.34 -1.94 7.37
C GLY A 104 -2.67 -1.07 6.31
N GLN A 105 -2.65 -1.56 5.06
CA GLN A 105 -1.79 -1.02 3.99
C GLN A 105 -2.18 0.38 3.50
N GLU A 106 -3.48 0.67 3.39
CA GLU A 106 -3.97 1.96 2.89
C GLU A 106 -5.09 2.45 3.81
N LEU A 107 -4.72 3.04 4.95
CA LEU A 107 -5.68 3.65 5.88
C LEU A 107 -6.24 4.95 5.29
N TRP A 108 -7.55 5.01 5.14
CA TRP A 108 -8.23 6.23 4.70
C TRP A 108 -8.47 7.17 5.88
N GLU A 109 -8.62 8.46 5.62
CA GLU A 109 -8.92 9.44 6.67
C GLU A 109 -10.21 9.06 7.41
N GLY A 110 -10.09 8.85 8.72
CA GLY A 110 -11.19 8.42 9.60
C GLY A 110 -11.39 6.91 9.71
N GLU A 111 -10.55 6.08 9.08
CA GLU A 111 -10.50 4.64 9.33
C GLU A 111 -9.47 4.30 10.42
N ASP A 112 -9.86 3.44 11.37
CA ASP A 112 -8.95 2.84 12.35
C ASP A 112 -8.35 1.51 11.85
N VAL A 113 -8.92 0.93 10.79
CA VAL A 113 -8.44 -0.31 10.17
C VAL A 113 -8.74 -0.25 8.68
N CYS A 114 -7.76 -0.55 7.84
CA CYS A 114 -7.91 -0.64 6.39
C CYS A 114 -8.90 -1.76 6.05
N SER A 115 -10.07 -1.37 5.54
CA SER A 115 -11.14 -2.30 5.18
C SER A 115 -10.71 -3.32 4.12
N TRP A 116 -9.78 -2.94 3.24
CA TRP A 116 -9.24 -3.83 2.21
C TRP A 116 -8.35 -4.94 2.82
N THR A 117 -7.44 -4.59 3.74
CA THR A 117 -6.61 -5.58 4.44
C THR A 117 -7.47 -6.58 5.23
N VAL A 118 -8.56 -6.13 5.86
CA VAL A 118 -9.50 -7.02 6.56
C VAL A 118 -10.18 -7.99 5.59
N ALA A 119 -10.64 -7.51 4.44
CA ALA A 119 -11.27 -8.34 3.43
C ALA A 119 -10.29 -9.36 2.82
N GLU A 120 -9.03 -8.97 2.60
CA GLU A 120 -8.00 -9.89 2.11
C GLU A 120 -7.66 -10.97 3.16
N ALA A 121 -7.61 -10.60 4.45
CA ALA A 121 -7.44 -11.56 5.54
C ALA A 121 -8.57 -12.62 5.57
N GLU A 122 -9.82 -12.19 5.36
CA GLU A 122 -10.95 -13.12 5.20
C GLU A 122 -10.78 -14.02 3.97
N GLY A 123 -10.37 -13.45 2.83
CA GLY A 123 -10.07 -14.20 1.61
C GLY A 123 -8.99 -15.28 1.81
N LEU A 124 -7.90 -14.95 2.51
CA LEU A 124 -6.85 -15.91 2.86
C LEU A 124 -7.38 -17.05 3.74
N ARG A 125 -8.23 -16.76 4.74
CA ARG A 125 -8.84 -17.78 5.60
C ARG A 125 -9.79 -18.68 4.81
N GLU A 126 -10.58 -18.11 3.90
CA GLU A 126 -11.44 -18.88 3.00
C GLU A 126 -10.63 -19.77 2.05
N PHE A 127 -9.58 -19.22 1.44
CA PHE A 127 -8.68 -19.95 0.56
C PHE A 127 -8.04 -21.14 1.28
N ALA A 128 -7.55 -20.94 2.51
CA ALA A 128 -6.99 -22.00 3.34
C ALA A 128 -8.01 -23.10 3.70
N ARG A 129 -9.27 -22.74 3.96
CA ARG A 129 -10.35 -23.72 4.20
C ARG A 129 -10.65 -24.53 2.94
N ALA A 130 -10.68 -23.89 1.77
CA ALA A 130 -11.02 -24.55 0.50
C ALA A 130 -9.94 -25.52 0.01
N HIS A 131 -8.66 -25.21 0.27
CA HIS A 131 -7.52 -26.00 -0.23
C HIS A 131 -6.91 -26.94 0.82
N GLY A 132 -7.37 -26.84 2.07
CA GLY A 132 -6.80 -27.54 3.22
C GLY A 132 -5.47 -26.92 3.64
N ALA A 133 -5.45 -26.30 4.81
CA ALA A 133 -4.30 -25.54 5.32
C ALA A 133 -2.94 -26.27 5.25
N SER A 134 -2.93 -27.60 5.43
CA SER A 134 -1.72 -28.43 5.36
C SER A 134 -1.09 -28.53 3.98
N ASN A 135 -1.82 -28.17 2.93
CA ASN A 135 -1.37 -28.26 1.54
C ASN A 135 -0.82 -26.92 1.02
N LEU A 136 -0.91 -25.86 1.83
CA LEU A 136 -0.42 -24.54 1.47
C LEU A 136 1.04 -24.36 1.94
N PRO A 137 1.85 -23.59 1.19
CA PRO A 137 3.24 -23.30 1.59
C PRO A 137 3.31 -22.52 2.91
N TRP A 138 2.24 -21.81 3.25
CA TRP A 138 2.03 -21.06 4.48
C TRP A 138 0.54 -20.70 4.62
N THR A 139 0.13 -20.29 5.82
CA THR A 139 -1.22 -19.76 6.11
C THR A 139 -1.10 -18.37 6.73
N LEU A 140 -2.18 -17.59 6.67
CA LEU A 140 -2.24 -16.27 7.30
C LEU A 140 -1.78 -16.33 8.78
N PRO A 141 -0.70 -15.62 9.15
CA PRO A 141 -0.33 -15.47 10.54
C PRO A 141 -1.24 -14.43 11.19
N GLU A 142 -2.06 -14.85 12.16
CA GLU A 142 -3.03 -13.95 12.82
C GLU A 142 -2.36 -12.77 13.54
N ALA A 143 -1.09 -12.89 13.92
CA ALA A 143 -0.30 -11.79 14.48
C ALA A 143 -0.09 -10.62 13.50
N LEU A 144 -0.20 -10.84 12.19
CA LEU A 144 -0.05 -9.80 11.17
C LEU A 144 -1.38 -9.11 10.82
N VAL A 145 -2.50 -9.57 11.37
CA VAL A 145 -3.82 -9.01 11.07
C VAL A 145 -4.02 -7.73 11.89
N PRO A 146 -4.19 -6.55 11.25
CA PRO A 146 -4.42 -5.30 11.97
C PRO A 146 -5.82 -5.26 12.64
N PRO A 147 -6.04 -4.34 13.59
CA PRO A 147 -5.09 -3.35 14.10
C PRO A 147 -4.24 -3.88 15.26
N PHE A 148 -3.01 -3.40 15.37
CA PHE A 148 -2.16 -3.62 16.53
C PHE A 148 -1.12 -2.49 16.68
N GLY A 149 -0.31 -2.55 17.74
CA GLY A 149 0.57 -1.46 18.13
C GLY A 149 -0.21 -0.29 18.74
N HIS A 150 0.50 0.76 19.16
CA HIS A 150 -0.11 1.80 20.00
C HIS A 150 0.48 3.20 19.82
N ARG A 151 1.49 3.37 18.97
CA ARG A 151 2.11 4.68 18.71
C ARG A 151 2.57 4.82 17.27
N ALA A 152 2.62 6.05 16.77
CA ALA A 152 3.28 6.32 15.49
C ALA A 152 4.79 6.03 15.56
N ALA A 153 5.38 5.75 14.39
CA ALA A 153 6.83 5.72 14.23
C ALA A 153 7.43 7.11 14.52
N ARG A 154 8.60 7.13 15.15
CA ARG A 154 9.32 8.35 15.52
C ARG A 154 10.63 8.41 14.75
N ILE A 155 10.74 9.41 13.89
CA ILE A 155 11.93 9.66 13.05
C ILE A 155 12.41 11.09 13.26
N SER A 156 13.71 11.31 13.10
CA SER A 156 14.27 12.67 13.04
C SER A 156 14.08 13.30 11.66
N ASP A 157 14.38 14.60 11.52
CA ASP A 157 14.31 15.29 10.22
C ASP A 157 15.32 14.73 9.21
N GLU A 158 16.47 14.22 9.67
CA GLU A 158 17.48 13.56 8.84
C GLU A 158 17.02 12.17 8.35
N GLU A 159 16.08 11.57 9.07
CA GLU A 159 15.49 10.26 8.78
C GLU A 159 14.15 10.37 8.03
N ASP A 160 13.67 11.60 7.80
CA ASP A 160 12.46 11.89 7.04
C ASP A 160 12.78 11.96 5.54
N PRO A 161 12.23 11.05 4.71
CA PRO A 161 12.46 11.00 3.26
C PRO A 161 12.08 12.30 2.53
N LEU A 162 11.15 13.08 3.07
CA LEU A 162 10.71 14.35 2.48
C LEU A 162 11.68 15.50 2.78
N LYS A 163 12.48 15.38 3.85
CA LYS A 163 13.38 16.44 4.32
C LYS A 163 14.85 16.16 4.03
N SER A 164 15.26 14.89 4.04
CA SER A 164 16.65 14.49 3.86
C SER A 164 17.04 14.38 2.38
N GLU A 165 18.01 15.20 1.94
CA GLU A 165 18.54 15.14 0.57
C GLU A 165 19.33 13.85 0.30
N GLU A 166 20.04 13.36 1.31
CA GLU A 166 20.79 12.09 1.22
C GLU A 166 19.83 10.92 0.99
N LEU A 167 18.77 10.82 1.79
CA LEU A 167 17.74 9.78 1.62
C LEU A 167 17.11 9.84 0.24
N ARG A 168 16.75 11.03 -0.26
CA ARG A 168 16.18 11.17 -1.61
C ARG A 168 17.10 10.63 -2.70
N LYS A 169 18.43 10.77 -2.55
CA LYS A 169 19.40 10.18 -3.49
C LYS A 169 19.43 8.66 -3.40
N LEU A 170 19.38 8.11 -2.18
CA LEU A 170 19.33 6.66 -1.95
C LEU A 170 18.05 6.04 -2.52
N PHE A 171 16.89 6.67 -2.26
CA PHE A 171 15.60 6.28 -2.83
C PHE A 171 15.61 6.33 -4.36
N ALA A 172 16.15 7.40 -4.95
CA ALA A 172 16.25 7.52 -6.40
C ALA A 172 17.13 6.41 -7.01
N GLY A 173 18.21 6.01 -6.34
CA GLY A 173 19.02 4.85 -6.72
C GLY A 173 18.19 3.58 -6.76
N LEU A 174 17.39 3.34 -5.72
CA LEU A 174 16.48 2.19 -5.64
C LEU A 174 15.21 2.31 -6.49
N GLY A 175 15.17 3.22 -7.47
CA GLY A 175 14.02 3.39 -8.35
C GLY A 175 12.75 3.90 -7.64
N THR A 176 12.84 4.40 -6.41
CA THR A 176 11.75 5.13 -5.75
C THR A 176 11.71 6.55 -6.33
N GLY A 177 10.64 6.86 -7.08
CA GLY A 177 10.46 8.19 -7.66
C GLY A 177 10.24 9.26 -6.60
N SER A 178 11.25 10.10 -6.36
CA SER A 178 11.10 11.34 -5.58
C SER A 178 10.56 12.47 -6.47
N GLU A 179 9.34 12.34 -6.98
CA GLU A 179 8.64 13.52 -7.50
C GLU A 179 7.99 14.26 -6.33
N LEU A 180 8.72 15.26 -5.83
CA LEU A 180 8.12 16.43 -5.20
C LEU A 180 7.07 16.98 -6.18
N ILE A 181 5.78 16.77 -5.91
CA ILE A 181 4.77 17.71 -6.39
C ILE A 181 5.14 19.04 -5.72
N PRO A 182 5.58 20.08 -6.46
CA PRO A 182 6.04 21.30 -5.84
C PRO A 182 4.91 21.92 -5.00
N ALA A 183 5.25 22.31 -3.78
CA ALA A 183 4.37 22.98 -2.81
C ALA A 183 3.83 24.35 -3.29
N SER A 184 3.99 24.70 -4.57
CA SER A 184 3.46 25.93 -5.18
C SER A 184 1.97 25.85 -5.55
N LEU A 185 1.28 24.74 -5.24
CA LEU A 185 -0.19 24.61 -5.38
C LEU A 185 -0.96 24.63 -4.06
N LYS A 186 -0.28 24.88 -2.92
CA LYS A 186 -0.92 25.13 -1.62
C LYS A 186 -0.43 26.44 -1.01
N ALA A 187 -0.76 27.54 -1.67
CA ALA A 187 -0.72 28.85 -1.06
C ALA A 187 -2.07 29.53 -1.27
N ASP A 188 -3.03 29.21 -0.40
CA ASP A 188 -4.09 30.16 -0.05
C ASP A 188 -4.05 30.38 1.46
N GLN A 189 -4.08 31.67 1.81
CA GLN A 189 -3.81 32.26 3.12
C GLN A 189 -4.71 31.72 4.24
N PRO A 190 -4.26 31.79 5.52
CA PRO A 190 -5.12 31.45 6.65
C PRO A 190 -6.25 32.49 6.78
N PRO A 191 -7.51 32.09 6.98
CA PRO A 191 -8.57 33.06 7.17
C PRO A 191 -8.44 33.72 8.55
N LYS A 192 -8.29 35.05 8.50
CA LYS A 192 -8.46 35.96 9.63
C LYS A 192 -9.89 35.91 10.16
N GLY A 193 -10.02 35.75 11.48
CA GLY A 193 -11.10 36.36 12.28
C GLY A 193 -12.44 35.62 12.28
N MET A 194 -12.79 35.07 13.44
CA MET A 194 -14.19 34.80 13.78
C MET A 194 -14.99 36.11 13.80
N PRO A 195 -16.26 36.05 13.36
CA PRO A 195 -17.35 36.36 14.28
C PRO A 195 -18.55 35.41 14.16
N GLN A 196 -19.17 35.10 15.30
CA GLN A 196 -20.56 34.62 15.44
C GLN A 196 -21.48 35.81 15.80
N PRO A 197 -22.82 35.68 15.87
CA PRO A 197 -23.76 35.01 14.95
C PRO A 197 -25.01 35.90 14.67
N ALA A 198 -25.71 35.77 13.53
CA ALA A 198 -27.13 36.16 13.41
C ALA A 198 -27.83 35.64 12.15
N GLN A 199 -28.98 35.00 12.40
CA GLN A 199 -30.26 34.99 11.66
C GLN A 199 -30.38 34.41 10.23
N GLN A 200 -31.09 33.27 10.23
CA GLN A 200 -32.06 32.73 9.26
C GLN A 200 -32.40 33.52 7.98
N LEU A 201 -32.35 32.80 6.85
CA LEU A 201 -33.36 32.91 5.80
C LEU A 201 -33.51 31.59 5.06
N THR A 202 -34.66 30.94 5.28
CA THR A 202 -35.17 29.80 4.51
C THR A 202 -35.70 30.29 3.16
N VAL A 203 -35.12 29.82 2.05
CA VAL A 203 -35.79 29.73 0.75
C VAL A 203 -35.52 28.34 0.18
N GLY A 204 -36.60 27.61 -0.12
CA GLY A 204 -36.55 26.19 -0.34
C GLY A 204 -36.33 25.72 -1.77
N LYS A 205 -36.10 24.41 -1.83
CA LYS A 205 -36.58 23.43 -2.81
C LYS A 205 -35.95 23.39 -4.20
N ARG A 206 -35.40 22.19 -4.46
CA ARG A 206 -35.07 21.52 -5.74
C ARG A 206 -33.69 21.79 -6.32
N ILE A 207 -32.70 21.03 -5.85
CA ILE A 207 -31.87 20.21 -6.75
C ILE A 207 -31.85 18.80 -6.17
N ALA A 208 -32.09 17.85 -7.05
CA ALA A 208 -32.46 16.47 -6.77
C ALA A 208 -31.38 15.70 -5.99
N ARG A 209 -31.86 14.77 -5.15
CA ARG A 209 -31.12 13.56 -4.75
C ARG A 209 -30.55 12.90 -6.01
N LEU A 210 -29.25 13.08 -6.26
CA LEU A 210 -28.50 12.15 -7.10
C LEU A 210 -28.18 10.95 -6.20
N SER A 211 -28.86 9.84 -6.49
CA SER A 211 -28.68 8.57 -5.81
C SER A 211 -27.22 8.10 -5.94
N ASN A 212 -26.65 7.63 -4.83
CA ASN A 212 -25.43 6.84 -4.83
C ASN A 212 -25.69 5.53 -5.58
N SER A 213 -25.49 5.57 -6.90
CA SER A 213 -25.55 4.42 -7.77
C SER A 213 -24.22 3.68 -7.73
N ALA A 214 -24.28 2.36 -7.51
CA ALA A 214 -23.12 1.45 -7.51
C ALA A 214 -22.32 1.45 -8.84
N PHE A 215 -22.78 2.18 -9.85
CA PHE A 215 -22.15 2.28 -11.17
C PHE A 215 -21.21 3.47 -11.34
N ARG A 216 -21.15 4.40 -10.37
CA ARG A 216 -20.22 5.55 -10.42
C ARG A 216 -18.73 5.15 -10.58
N PRO A 217 -18.21 4.11 -9.91
CA PRO A 217 -16.83 3.67 -10.13
C PRO A 217 -16.59 3.10 -11.54
N LEU A 218 -17.58 2.44 -12.15
CA LEU A 218 -17.47 1.91 -13.51
C LEU A 218 -17.37 3.03 -14.56
N TYR A 219 -18.12 4.12 -14.40
CA TYR A 219 -18.03 5.28 -15.29
C TYR A 219 -16.68 6.00 -15.19
N LEU A 220 -16.12 6.10 -13.98
CA LEU A 220 -14.79 6.67 -13.77
C LEU A 220 -13.71 5.78 -14.40
N TYR A 221 -13.83 4.46 -14.29
CA TYR A 221 -12.94 3.52 -14.97
C TYR A 221 -12.99 3.67 -16.49
N LEU A 222 -14.18 3.68 -17.08
CA LEU A 222 -14.34 3.85 -18.53
C LEU A 222 -13.81 5.20 -19.02
N ALA A 223 -14.00 6.28 -18.24
CA ALA A 223 -13.45 7.60 -18.56
C ALA A 223 -11.91 7.61 -18.48
N PHE A 224 -11.33 6.95 -17.47
CA PHE A 224 -9.87 6.84 -17.32
C PHE A 224 -9.24 6.02 -18.46
N VAL A 225 -9.85 4.88 -18.81
CA VAL A 225 -9.40 4.06 -19.94
C VAL A 225 -9.51 4.83 -21.26
N ALA A 226 -10.62 5.54 -21.49
CA ALA A 226 -10.80 6.35 -22.71
C ALA A 226 -9.78 7.50 -22.80
N ALA A 227 -9.50 8.18 -21.69
CA ALA A 227 -8.48 9.24 -21.64
C ALA A 227 -7.06 8.69 -21.86
N GLY A 228 -6.73 7.55 -21.24
CA GLY A 228 -5.45 6.87 -21.44
C GLY A 228 -5.22 6.43 -22.89
N TRP A 229 -6.24 5.83 -23.52
CA TRP A 229 -6.19 5.47 -24.93
C TRP A 229 -6.08 6.68 -25.87
N GLY A 230 -6.75 7.78 -25.55
CA GLY A 230 -6.63 9.04 -26.29
C GLY A 230 -5.22 9.64 -26.23
N LEU A 231 -4.57 9.56 -25.06
CA LEU A 231 -3.18 10.00 -24.87
C LEU A 231 -2.18 9.15 -25.66
N ILE A 232 -2.36 7.82 -25.73
CA ILE A 232 -1.53 6.93 -26.55
C ILE A 232 -1.65 7.24 -28.04
N TYR A 233 -2.87 7.53 -28.53
CA TYR A 233 -3.09 7.79 -29.94
C TYR A 233 -2.54 9.14 -30.42
N VAL A 234 -2.44 10.12 -29.52
CA VAL A 234 -1.98 11.48 -29.85
C VAL A 234 -0.47 11.64 -29.67
N PHE A 235 0.11 10.95 -28.69
CA PHE A 235 1.54 10.97 -28.42
C PHE A 235 2.06 9.56 -28.67
N ASP A 236 2.78 9.37 -29.78
CA ASP A 236 3.46 8.11 -30.14
C ASP A 236 4.50 7.77 -29.04
N ALA A 237 4.01 7.20 -27.94
CA ALA A 237 4.72 7.15 -26.68
C ALA A 237 5.78 6.05 -26.72
N PRO A 238 6.97 6.28 -26.14
CA PRO A 238 8.03 5.28 -26.10
C PRO A 238 7.51 3.98 -25.49
N ARG A 239 7.96 2.83 -26.01
CA ARG A 239 7.52 1.46 -25.69
C ARG A 239 7.44 1.11 -24.18
N LEU A 240 8.03 1.92 -23.31
CA LEU A 240 8.02 1.78 -21.84
C LEU A 240 6.79 2.41 -21.16
N ALA A 241 6.12 3.39 -21.78
CA ALA A 241 4.89 3.98 -21.22
C ALA A 241 3.71 2.99 -21.29
N TYR A 242 3.72 2.11 -22.29
CA TYR A 242 2.67 1.12 -22.55
C TYR A 242 2.54 0.07 -21.41
N PRO A 243 3.61 -0.60 -20.94
CA PRO A 243 3.51 -1.55 -19.84
C PRO A 243 3.10 -0.88 -18.53
N VAL A 244 3.61 0.32 -18.22
CA VAL A 244 3.22 1.06 -17.00
C VAL A 244 1.73 1.40 -17.03
N MET A 245 1.23 1.90 -18.16
CA MET A 245 -0.21 2.18 -18.33
C MET A 245 -1.07 0.93 -18.22
N ILE A 246 -0.65 -0.19 -18.81
CA ILE A 246 -1.37 -1.47 -18.70
C ILE A 246 -1.43 -1.91 -17.25
N ILE A 247 -0.32 -1.85 -16.52
CA ILE A 247 -0.26 -2.21 -15.09
C ILE A 247 -1.18 -1.29 -14.28
N CYS A 248 -1.15 0.02 -14.51
CA CYS A 248 -2.04 0.97 -13.85
C CYS A 248 -3.53 0.69 -14.16
N CYS A 249 -3.87 0.39 -15.41
CA CYS A 249 -5.24 0.04 -15.81
C CYS A 249 -5.70 -1.28 -15.19
N LEU A 250 -4.82 -2.28 -15.11
CA LEU A 250 -5.13 -3.57 -14.49
C LEU A 250 -5.30 -3.44 -12.97
N ARG A 251 -4.41 -2.70 -12.29
CA ARG A 251 -4.53 -2.41 -10.85
C ARG A 251 -5.82 -1.66 -10.54
N PHE A 252 -6.13 -0.61 -11.32
CA PHE A 252 -7.37 0.16 -11.14
C PHE A 252 -8.63 -0.66 -11.50
N GLY A 253 -8.56 -1.49 -12.53
CA GLY A 253 -9.64 -2.41 -12.91
C GLY A 253 -9.92 -3.44 -11.82
N ARG A 254 -8.89 -4.00 -11.19
CA ARG A 254 -9.02 -4.90 -10.03
C ARG A 254 -9.58 -4.17 -8.81
N MET A 255 -9.12 -2.95 -8.53
CA MET A 255 -9.62 -2.11 -7.44
C MET A 255 -11.12 -1.83 -7.59
N THR A 256 -11.55 -1.41 -8.77
CA THR A 256 -12.97 -1.11 -9.03
C THR A 256 -13.84 -2.38 -9.03
N PHE A 257 -13.33 -3.51 -9.52
CA PHE A 257 -14.03 -4.78 -9.46
C PHE A 257 -14.21 -5.29 -8.03
N GLY A 258 -13.18 -5.16 -7.18
CA GLY A 258 -13.26 -5.47 -5.75
C GLY A 258 -14.33 -4.65 -5.03
N MET A 259 -14.38 -3.34 -5.29
CA MET A 259 -15.42 -2.45 -4.74
C MET A 259 -16.83 -2.85 -5.16
N VAL A 260 -17.03 -3.19 -6.44
CA VAL A 260 -18.34 -3.63 -6.94
C VAL A 260 -18.75 -4.96 -6.31
N ARG A 261 -17.83 -5.93 -6.23
CA ARG A 261 -18.08 -7.25 -5.61
C ARG A 261 -18.42 -7.14 -4.13
N SER A 262 -17.66 -6.35 -3.36
CA SER A 262 -17.94 -6.08 -1.94
C SER A 262 -19.30 -5.41 -1.76
N GLY A 263 -19.63 -4.41 -2.58
CA GLY A 263 -20.93 -3.75 -2.58
C GLY A 263 -22.10 -4.69 -2.90
N MET A 264 -21.89 -5.65 -3.82
CA MET A 264 -22.90 -6.66 -4.16
C MET A 264 -23.12 -7.67 -3.03
N ASN A 265 -22.05 -8.15 -2.40
CA ASN A 265 -22.13 -9.08 -1.27
C ASN A 265 -22.87 -8.45 -0.08
N ARG A 266 -22.52 -7.21 0.28
CA ARG A 266 -23.21 -6.45 1.33
C ARG A 266 -24.70 -6.27 1.05
N LYS A 267 -25.08 -6.14 -0.23
CA LYS A 267 -26.49 -6.03 -0.65
C LYS A 267 -27.22 -7.38 -0.63
N ALA A 268 -26.52 -8.48 -0.87
CA ALA A 268 -27.06 -9.84 -0.79
C ALA A 268 -27.33 -10.23 0.68
N GLU A 269 -26.40 -9.96 1.59
CA GLU A 269 -26.55 -10.19 3.03
C GLU A 269 -27.73 -9.40 3.63
N ASN A 270 -27.85 -8.12 3.28
CA ASN A 270 -28.97 -7.28 3.70
C ASN A 270 -30.34 -7.75 3.17
N ARG A 271 -30.37 -8.56 2.10
CA ARG A 271 -31.60 -9.18 1.58
C ARG A 271 -31.90 -10.51 2.25
N ALA A 272 -30.87 -11.26 2.66
CA ALA A 272 -31.02 -12.52 3.39
C ALA A 272 -31.45 -12.32 4.85
N ALA A 273 -31.16 -11.14 5.43
CA ALA A 273 -31.52 -10.77 6.79
C ALA A 273 -32.94 -10.16 6.94
N ARG A 274 -33.76 -10.15 5.88
CA ARG A 274 -35.15 -9.66 5.87
C ARG A 274 -36.11 -10.79 5.53
#